data_AF-A0A7S7UGK7-F1
#
_entry.id   AF-A0A7S7UGK7-F1
#
_cell.length_a   1.000
_cell.length_b   1.000
_cell.length_c   1.000
_cell.angle_alpha   90.00
_cell.angle_beta   90.00
_cell.angle_gamma   90.00
#
_symmetry.space_group_name_H-M   'P 1'
#
loop_
_entity.id
_entity.type
_entity.pdbx_description
1 polymer ?
#
loop_
_entity_poly.entity_id
_entity_poly.type
_entity_poly.pdbx_seq_one_letter_code
_entity_poly.pdbx_strand_id
1 'polypeptide(L)'
;MLMALAPEDMRFALDDARRRHTAVVDQIAANDRQALGFLQLYVALAGGSLSGGAAIALSGANTFPKALGYGLFGFAVPLILGAMFCMASIWPSNISLPGRKPDFWIWANEVTAEKAYLAYLENLAIKEAQNTRLNIKLSRLMLIAKALGVAAPVVAIIAGAASFWFR
;
A
#
# COMPACT_ATOMS: atom_id res chain seq x y z
N MET A 1 28.02 37.21 2.19
CA MET A 1 29.25 36.40 2.24
C MET A 1 28.82 34.97 2.56
N LEU A 2 28.59 34.15 1.53
CA LEU A 2 28.25 32.73 1.74
C LEU A 2 29.52 32.04 2.20
N MET A 3 29.56 31.65 3.47
CA MET A 3 30.63 30.85 4.03
C MET A 3 30.68 29.54 3.24
N ALA A 4 31.83 29.23 2.62
CA ALA A 4 32.01 27.99 1.88
C ALA A 4 31.71 26.82 2.84
N LEU A 5 30.81 25.91 2.45
CA LEU A 5 30.46 24.76 3.29
C LEU A 5 31.71 23.94 3.56
N ALA A 6 31.93 23.58 4.82
CA ALA A 6 33.02 22.70 5.17
C ALA A 6 32.72 21.26 4.69
N PRO A 7 33.73 20.45 4.34
CA PRO A 7 33.52 19.08 3.86
C PRO A 7 32.71 18.20 4.83
N GLU A 8 32.86 18.43 6.14
CA GLU A 8 32.10 17.76 7.20
C GLU A 8 30.61 18.07 7.15
N ASP A 9 30.23 19.33 6.90
CA ASP A 9 28.84 19.77 6.79
C ASP A 9 28.18 19.13 5.56
N MET A 10 28.91 19.09 4.43
CA MET A 10 28.43 18.43 3.21
C MET A 10 28.20 16.94 3.42
N ARG A 11 29.10 16.24 4.13
CA ARG A 11 28.93 14.81 4.46
C ARG A 11 27.72 14.59 5.35
N PHE A 12 27.57 15.38 6.41
CA PHE A 12 26.44 15.29 7.32
C PHE A 12 25.10 15.48 6.59
N ALA A 13 25.00 16.51 5.75
CA ALA A 13 23.79 16.78 4.97
C ALA A 13 23.47 15.67 3.96
N LEU A 14 24.49 15.10 3.28
CA LEU A 14 24.30 13.96 2.39
C LEU A 14 23.78 12.73 3.12
N ASP A 15 24.34 12.43 4.29
CA ASP A 15 23.96 11.26 5.07
C ASP A 15 22.55 11.40 5.64
N ASP A 16 22.16 12.58 6.13
CA ASP A 16 20.78 12.84 6.57
C ASP A 16 19.79 12.68 5.42
N ALA A 17 20.06 13.28 4.26
CA ALA A 17 19.18 13.19 3.10
C ALA A 17 19.06 11.75 2.57
N ARG A 18 20.17 10.99 2.55
CA ARG A 18 20.15 9.56 2.21
C ARG A 18 19.31 8.75 3.20
N ARG A 19 19.46 8.97 4.50
CA ARG A 19 18.69 8.27 5.54
C ARG A 19 17.20 8.52 5.39
N ARG A 20 16.78 9.76 5.12
CA ARG A 20 15.35 10.08 4.86
C ARG A 20 14.82 9.36 3.64
N HIS A 21 15.56 9.38 2.52
CA HIS A 21 15.15 8.67 1.32
C HIS A 21 15.03 7.16 1.57
N THR A 22 16.01 6.55 2.25
CA THR A 22 15.94 5.13 2.65
C THR A 22 14.70 4.85 3.52
N ALA A 23 14.40 5.69 4.50
CA ALA A 23 13.23 5.53 5.35
C ALA A 23 11.90 5.55 4.56
N VAL A 24 11.79 6.39 3.53
CA VAL A 24 10.61 6.41 2.65
C VAL A 24 10.49 5.12 1.83
N VAL A 25 11.62 4.59 1.33
CA VAL A 25 11.64 3.31 0.61
C VAL A 25 11.26 2.15 1.54
N ASP A 26 11.78 2.14 2.76
CA ASP A 26 11.45 1.13 3.76
C ASP A 26 9.95 1.18 4.13
N GLN A 27 9.37 2.37 4.20
CA GLN A 27 7.93 2.54 4.42
C GLN A 27 7.10 1.96 3.28
N ILE A 28 7.53 2.14 2.02
CA ILE A 28 6.87 1.51 0.86
C ILE A 28 6.94 -0.01 0.99
N ALA A 29 8.12 -0.57 1.28
CA ALA A 29 8.29 -2.02 1.44
C ALA A 29 7.49 -2.59 2.62
N ALA A 30 7.38 -1.85 3.72
CA ALA A 30 6.54 -2.23 4.86
C ALA A 30 5.04 -2.23 4.50
N ASN A 31 4.59 -1.22 3.74
CA ASN A 31 3.23 -1.17 3.22
C ASN A 31 2.92 -2.35 2.29
N ASP A 32 3.87 -2.76 1.43
CA ASP A 32 3.70 -3.91 0.55
C ASP A 32 3.50 -5.21 1.33
N ARG A 33 4.31 -5.43 2.38
CA ARG A 33 4.16 -6.59 3.27
C ARG A 33 2.81 -6.59 3.98
N GLN A 34 2.37 -5.42 4.46
CA GLN A 34 1.07 -5.28 5.10
C GLN A 34 -0.08 -5.55 4.12
N ALA A 35 0.00 -5.02 2.89
CA ALA A 35 -0.99 -5.23 1.84
C ALA A 35 -1.11 -6.70 1.45
N LEU A 36 0.02 -7.42 1.34
CA LEU A 36 0.03 -8.87 1.10
C LEU A 36 -0.65 -9.64 2.24
N GLY A 37 -0.39 -9.25 3.49
CA GLY A 37 -1.04 -9.86 4.66
C GLY A 37 -2.57 -9.68 4.63
N PHE A 38 -3.05 -8.46 4.35
CA PHE A 38 -4.49 -8.22 4.20
C PHE A 38 -5.09 -8.93 2.99
N LEU A 39 -4.38 -8.98 1.86
CA LEU A 39 -4.84 -9.68 0.67
C LEU A 39 -5.09 -11.17 0.96
N GLN A 40 -4.14 -11.84 1.61
CA GLN A 40 -4.28 -13.25 2.00
C GLN A 40 -5.47 -13.46 2.93
N LEU A 41 -5.60 -12.62 3.96
CA LEU A 41 -6.72 -12.68 4.91
C LEU A 41 -8.06 -12.49 4.20
N TYR A 42 -8.18 -11.46 3.37
CA TYR A 42 -9.43 -11.13 2.69
C TYR A 42 -9.84 -12.19 1.69
N VAL A 43 -8.90 -12.74 0.91
CA VAL A 43 -9.19 -13.83 -0.03
C VAL A 43 -9.65 -15.09 0.71
N ALA A 44 -8.99 -15.45 1.82
CA ALA A 44 -9.39 -16.62 2.61
C ALA A 44 -10.80 -16.45 3.21
N LEU A 45 -11.07 -15.31 3.84
CA LEU A 45 -12.36 -15.02 4.45
C LEU A 45 -13.48 -14.88 3.41
N ALA A 46 -13.22 -14.19 2.28
CA ALA A 46 -14.18 -14.07 1.20
C ALA A 46 -14.47 -15.44 0.57
N GLY A 47 -13.45 -16.26 0.29
CA GLY A 47 -13.61 -17.60 -0.27
C GLY A 47 -14.42 -18.53 0.64
N GLY A 48 -14.15 -18.51 1.94
CA GLY A 48 -14.93 -19.27 2.93
C GLY A 48 -16.39 -18.79 3.01
N SER A 49 -16.61 -17.48 2.94
CA SER A 49 -17.96 -16.90 3.03
C SER A 49 -18.78 -17.13 1.76
N LEU A 50 -18.16 -17.02 0.58
CA LEU A 50 -18.81 -17.34 -0.70
C LEU A 50 -19.19 -18.83 -0.77
N SER A 51 -18.30 -19.73 -0.37
CA SER A 51 -18.58 -21.17 -0.39
C SER A 51 -19.66 -21.57 0.61
N GLY A 52 -19.61 -21.05 1.85
CA GLY A 52 -20.66 -21.25 2.84
C GLY A 52 -22.01 -20.65 2.42
N GLY A 53 -22.00 -19.43 1.87
CA GLY A 53 -23.19 -18.76 1.36
C GLY A 53 -23.86 -19.54 0.22
N ALA A 54 -23.06 -20.03 -0.73
CA ALA A 54 -23.52 -20.86 -1.83
C ALA A 54 -24.10 -22.20 -1.35
N ALA A 55 -23.43 -22.87 -0.40
CA ALA A 55 -23.93 -24.12 0.17
C ALA A 55 -25.30 -23.95 0.84
N ILE A 56 -25.51 -22.86 1.58
CA ILE A 56 -26.80 -22.55 2.21
C ILE A 56 -27.87 -22.17 1.16
N ALA A 57 -27.50 -21.39 0.14
CA ALA A 57 -28.44 -20.95 -0.89
C ALA A 57 -28.90 -22.10 -1.80
N LEU A 58 -28.02 -23.07 -2.08
CA LEU A 58 -28.28 -24.22 -2.94
C LEU A 58 -28.83 -25.44 -2.18
N SER A 59 -28.77 -25.43 -0.84
CA SER A 59 -29.35 -26.48 -0.02
C SER A 59 -30.88 -26.48 -0.15
N GLY A 60 -31.44 -27.60 -0.62
CA GLY A 60 -32.89 -27.85 -0.59
C GLY A 60 -33.41 -28.19 0.81
N ALA A 61 -32.52 -28.49 1.75
CA ALA A 61 -32.88 -28.73 3.14
C ALA A 61 -32.95 -27.41 3.91
N ASN A 62 -34.04 -27.21 4.68
CA ASN A 62 -34.24 -26.06 5.59
C ASN A 62 -33.33 -26.10 6.83
N THR A 63 -32.19 -26.79 6.76
CA THR A 63 -31.24 -26.97 7.87
C THR A 63 -30.65 -25.64 8.34
N PHE A 64 -30.49 -24.67 7.43
CA PHE A 64 -29.99 -23.33 7.75
C PHE A 64 -30.91 -22.22 7.22
N PRO A 65 -31.06 -21.11 7.96
CA PRO A 65 -31.84 -19.98 7.49
C PRO A 65 -31.16 -19.33 6.28
N LYS A 66 -31.90 -19.14 5.18
CA LYS A 66 -31.40 -18.47 3.96
C LYS A 66 -30.78 -17.10 4.23
N ALA A 67 -31.25 -16.41 5.29
CA ALA A 67 -30.69 -15.14 5.74
C ALA A 67 -29.20 -15.22 6.11
N LEU A 68 -28.75 -16.35 6.66
CA LEU A 68 -27.34 -16.58 6.93
C LEU A 68 -26.53 -16.62 5.62
N GLY A 69 -27.08 -17.24 4.57
CA GLY A 69 -26.45 -17.28 3.25
C GLY A 69 -26.27 -15.88 2.64
N TYR A 70 -27.31 -15.05 2.68
CA TYR A 70 -27.22 -13.65 2.24
C TYR A 70 -26.26 -12.81 3.08
N GLY A 71 -26.20 -13.06 4.40
CA GLY A 71 -25.21 -12.43 5.27
C GLY A 71 -23.78 -12.79 4.89
N LEU A 72 -23.51 -14.07 4.57
CA LEU A 72 -22.19 -14.52 4.12
C LEU A 72 -21.79 -13.90 2.76
N PHE A 73 -22.73 -13.77 1.82
CA PHE A 73 -22.50 -13.03 0.58
C PHE A 73 -22.21 -11.55 0.84
N GLY A 74 -23.00 -10.91 1.71
CA GLY A 74 -22.81 -9.53 2.12
C GLY A 74 -21.46 -9.28 2.80
N PHE A 75 -20.97 -10.24 3.59
CA PHE A 75 -19.63 -10.20 4.18
C PHE A 75 -18.52 -10.29 3.13
N ALA A 76 -18.68 -11.15 2.13
CA ALA A 76 -17.65 -11.39 1.11
C ALA A 76 -17.41 -10.19 0.19
N VAL A 77 -18.46 -9.45 -0.19
CA VAL A 77 -18.37 -8.31 -1.12
C VAL A 77 -17.32 -7.25 -0.72
N PRO A 78 -17.40 -6.62 0.47
CA PRO A 78 -16.43 -5.61 0.88
C PRO A 78 -15.02 -6.21 1.05
N LEU A 79 -14.89 -7.48 1.43
CA LEU A 79 -13.57 -8.14 1.48
C LEU A 79 -12.94 -8.31 0.11
N ILE A 80 -13.71 -8.68 -0.91
CA ILE A 80 -13.25 -8.78 -2.30
C ILE A 80 -12.80 -7.40 -2.80
N LEU A 81 -13.60 -6.36 -2.55
CA LEU A 81 -13.22 -4.99 -2.90
C LEU A 81 -11.95 -4.56 -2.15
N GLY A 82 -11.86 -4.88 -0.86
CA GLY A 82 -10.66 -4.62 -0.06
C GLY A 82 -9.43 -5.32 -0.63
N ALA A 83 -9.57 -6.56 -1.08
CA ALA A 83 -8.50 -7.34 -1.72
C ALA A 83 -8.05 -6.69 -3.04
N MET A 84 -8.97 -6.15 -3.84
CA MET A 84 -8.63 -5.39 -5.05
C MET A 84 -7.81 -4.14 -4.72
N PHE A 85 -8.15 -3.40 -3.65
CA PHE A 85 -7.35 -2.26 -3.20
C PHE A 85 -5.97 -2.68 -2.66
N CYS A 86 -5.87 -3.84 -2.00
CA CYS A 86 -4.58 -4.42 -1.63
C CYS A 86 -3.73 -4.72 -2.86
N MET A 87 -4.30 -5.36 -3.88
CA MET A 87 -3.62 -5.65 -5.14
C MET A 87 -3.17 -4.37 -5.86
N ALA A 88 -4.04 -3.35 -5.89
CA ALA A 88 -3.70 -2.05 -6.47
C ALA A 88 -2.56 -1.34 -5.73
N SER A 89 -2.42 -1.58 -4.41
CA SER A 89 -1.33 -0.99 -3.63
C SER A 89 0.02 -1.67 -3.86
N ILE A 90 0.06 -2.96 -4.17
CA ILE A 90 1.31 -3.69 -4.48
C ILE A 90 1.64 -3.69 -5.97
N TRP A 91 0.85 -2.99 -6.79
CA TRP A 91 1.05 -2.99 -8.23
C TRP A 91 2.41 -2.38 -8.59
N PRO A 92 3.17 -3.00 -9.52
CA PRO A 92 4.50 -2.53 -9.89
C PRO A 92 4.51 -1.02 -10.18
N SER A 93 5.38 -0.31 -9.45
CA SER A 93 5.54 1.14 -9.54
C SER A 93 7.03 1.48 -9.58
N ASN A 94 7.40 2.56 -10.27
CA ASN A 94 8.78 3.01 -10.33
C ASN A 94 9.22 3.60 -8.99
N ILE A 95 9.97 2.81 -8.22
CA ILE A 95 10.59 3.25 -6.96
C ILE A 95 12.02 3.69 -7.26
N SER A 96 12.35 4.92 -6.90
CA SER A 96 13.72 5.40 -6.99
C SER A 96 14.50 4.94 -5.76
N LEU A 97 15.51 4.08 -5.95
CA LEU A 97 16.41 3.65 -4.87
C LEU A 97 17.40 4.77 -4.48
N PRO A 98 17.84 4.82 -3.21
CA PRO A 98 18.87 5.75 -2.78
C PRO A 98 20.17 5.49 -3.56
N GLY A 99 20.79 6.56 -4.06
CA GLY A 99 22.04 6.50 -4.81
C GLY A 99 21.95 6.93 -6.27
N ARG A 100 23.06 6.69 -6.98
CA ARG A 100 23.34 7.18 -8.33
C ARG A 100 23.90 6.10 -9.23
N LYS A 101 23.59 6.21 -10.52
CA LYS A 101 24.21 5.41 -11.57
C LYS A 101 25.70 5.79 -11.72
N PRO A 102 26.55 4.88 -12.23
CA PRO A 102 27.97 5.15 -12.47
C PRO A 102 28.24 6.43 -13.27
N ASP A 103 27.42 6.74 -14.27
CA ASP A 103 27.58 7.91 -15.14
C ASP A 103 27.63 9.24 -14.38
N PHE A 104 26.89 9.33 -13.26
CA PHE A 104 26.93 10.52 -12.41
C PHE A 104 28.31 10.71 -11.78
N TRP A 105 28.95 9.62 -11.35
CA TRP A 105 30.27 9.67 -10.71
C TRP A 105 31.37 9.93 -11.72
N ILE A 106 31.22 9.46 -12.96
CA ILE A 106 32.12 9.80 -14.07
C ILE A 106 32.06 11.32 -14.32
N TRP A 107 30.85 11.88 -14.46
CA TRP A 107 30.66 13.33 -14.59
C TRP A 107 31.17 14.12 -13.38
N ALA A 108 30.97 13.60 -12.16
CA ALA A 108 31.39 14.27 -10.92
C ALA A 108 32.92 14.45 -10.84
N ASN A 109 33.71 13.60 -11.49
CA ASN A 109 35.17 13.73 -11.55
C ASN A 109 35.63 14.93 -12.42
N GLU A 110 34.76 15.46 -13.29
CA GLU A 110 35.06 16.57 -14.20
C GLU A 110 34.65 17.94 -13.61
N VAL A 111 34.02 17.96 -12.43
CA VAL A 111 33.47 19.17 -11.81
C VAL A 111 33.96 19.35 -10.37
N THR A 112 33.72 20.53 -9.79
CA THR A 112 34.06 20.79 -8.38
C THR A 112 33.19 19.94 -7.44
N ALA A 113 33.73 19.59 -6.28
CA ALA A 113 33.02 18.80 -5.26
C ALA A 113 31.69 19.46 -4.83
N GLU A 114 31.67 20.79 -4.71
CA GLU A 114 30.46 21.55 -4.39
C GLU A 114 29.38 21.41 -5.47
N LYS A 115 29.76 21.49 -6.75
CA LYS A 115 28.82 21.33 -7.87
C LYS A 115 28.27 19.90 -7.93
N ALA A 116 29.12 18.90 -7.69
CA ALA A 116 28.70 17.51 -7.60
C ALA A 116 27.75 17.27 -6.42
N TYR A 117 28.03 17.87 -5.25
CA TYR A 117 27.19 17.80 -4.06
C TYR A 117 25.80 18.41 -4.28
N LEU A 118 25.74 19.62 -4.83
CA LEU A 118 24.46 20.29 -5.12
C LEU A 118 23.63 19.50 -6.15
N ALA A 119 24.25 19.03 -7.24
CA ALA A 119 23.58 18.21 -8.24
C ALA A 119 23.10 16.86 -7.67
N TYR A 120 23.86 16.27 -6.74
CA TYR A 120 23.45 15.06 -6.05
C TYR A 120 22.18 15.31 -5.22
N LEU A 121 22.17 16.36 -4.41
CA LEU A 121 21.06 16.73 -3.54
C LEU A 121 19.81 17.11 -4.33
N GLU A 122 19.94 17.93 -5.36
CA GLU A 122 18.82 18.34 -6.21
C GLU A 122 18.09 17.13 -6.78
N ASN A 123 18.86 16.20 -7.35
CA ASN A 123 18.25 15.02 -7.93
C ASN A 123 17.78 14.02 -6.84
N LEU A 124 18.39 14.00 -5.66
CA LEU A 124 17.87 13.22 -4.54
C LEU A 124 16.49 13.75 -4.11
N ALA A 125 16.32 15.07 -4.02
CA ALA A 125 15.05 15.71 -3.69
C ALA A 125 13.94 15.38 -4.71
N ILE A 126 14.27 15.37 -6.02
CA ILE A 126 13.32 14.96 -7.07
C ILE A 126 12.86 13.51 -6.85
N LYS A 127 13.79 12.59 -6.59
CA LYS A 127 13.49 11.17 -6.38
C LYS A 127 12.72 10.92 -5.08
N GLU A 128 13.09 11.61 -4.01
CA GLU A 128 12.39 11.54 -2.72
C GLU A 128 10.95 12.04 -2.86
N ALA A 129 10.72 13.14 -3.58
CA ALA A 129 9.38 13.65 -3.85
C ALA A 129 8.52 12.65 -4.65
N GLN A 130 9.11 11.95 -5.62
CA GLN A 130 8.43 10.88 -6.37
C GLN A 130 8.02 9.73 -5.44
N ASN A 131 8.96 9.22 -4.64
CA ASN A 131 8.67 8.14 -3.68
C ASN A 131 7.66 8.56 -2.61
N THR A 132 7.71 9.81 -2.15
CA THR A 132 6.75 10.36 -1.18
C THR A 132 5.34 10.40 -1.75
N ARG A 133 5.17 10.87 -2.99
CA ARG A 133 3.87 10.86 -3.69
C ARG A 133 3.34 9.45 -3.87
N LEU A 134 4.21 8.51 -4.23
CA LEU A 134 3.86 7.09 -4.31
C LEU A 134 3.38 6.58 -2.95
N ASN A 135 4.16 6.79 -1.89
CA ASN A 135 3.81 6.35 -0.54
C ASN A 135 2.47 6.92 -0.04
N ILE A 136 2.17 8.19 -0.32
CA ILE A 136 0.86 8.80 0.00
C ILE A 136 -0.27 8.08 -0.75
N LYS A 137 -0.09 7.80 -2.05
CA LYS A 137 -1.07 7.05 -2.85
C LYS A 137 -1.30 5.66 -2.26
N LEU A 138 -0.23 4.92 -1.97
CA LEU A 138 -0.30 3.58 -1.38
C LEU A 138 -1.00 3.60 -0.03
N SER A 139 -0.67 4.57 0.82
CA SER A 139 -1.28 4.73 2.14
C SER A 139 -2.80 4.99 2.05
N ARG A 140 -3.25 5.78 1.06
CA ARG A 140 -4.69 6.01 0.82
C ARG A 140 -5.41 4.74 0.38
N LEU A 141 -4.82 3.97 -0.54
CA LEU A 141 -5.38 2.68 -0.97
C LEU A 141 -5.47 1.71 0.20
N MET A 142 -4.44 1.65 1.06
CA MET A 142 -4.46 0.84 2.27
C MET A 142 -5.51 1.27 3.29
N LEU A 143 -5.74 2.58 3.44
CA LEU A 143 -6.80 3.08 4.32
C LEU A 143 -8.18 2.61 3.83
N ILE A 144 -8.44 2.68 2.52
CA ILE A 144 -9.68 2.18 1.92
C ILE A 144 -9.81 0.66 2.14
N ALA A 145 -8.75 -0.10 1.89
CA ALA A 145 -8.75 -1.55 2.10
C ALA A 145 -9.07 -1.93 3.55
N LYS A 146 -8.50 -1.23 4.53
CA LYS A 146 -8.79 -1.43 5.96
C LYS A 146 -10.23 -1.06 6.30
N ALA A 147 -10.73 0.06 5.79
CA ALA A 147 -12.10 0.50 6.01
C ALA A 147 -13.11 -0.54 5.48
N LEU A 148 -12.84 -1.13 4.32
CA LEU A 148 -13.67 -2.20 3.75
C LEU A 148 -13.66 -3.47 4.61
N GLY A 149 -12.50 -3.86 5.15
CA GLY A 149 -12.42 -4.97 6.10
C GLY A 149 -13.25 -4.74 7.37
N VAL A 150 -13.19 -3.52 7.93
CA VAL A 150 -14.00 -3.13 9.10
C VAL A 150 -15.49 -3.05 8.77
N ALA A 151 -15.85 -2.65 7.55
CA ALA A 151 -17.25 -2.58 7.11
C ALA A 151 -17.88 -3.96 6.86
N ALA A 152 -17.07 -5.00 6.60
CA ALA A 152 -17.57 -6.31 6.20
C ALA A 152 -18.61 -6.94 7.15
N PRO A 153 -18.40 -6.97 8.48
CA PRO A 153 -19.42 -7.48 9.41
C PRO A 153 -20.73 -6.68 9.38
N VAL A 154 -20.64 -5.36 9.21
CA VAL A 154 -21.83 -4.48 9.16
C VAL A 154 -22.66 -4.78 7.91
N VAL A 155 -22.00 -4.90 6.76
CA VAL A 155 -22.67 -5.26 5.49
C VAL A 155 -23.29 -6.65 5.58
N ALA A 156 -22.62 -7.61 6.24
CA ALA A 156 -23.16 -8.94 6.48
C ALA A 156 -24.48 -8.91 7.28
N ILE A 157 -24.53 -8.13 8.36
CA ILE A 157 -25.73 -7.98 9.18
C ILE A 157 -26.86 -7.34 8.37
N ILE A 158 -26.57 -6.28 7.61
CA ILE A 158 -27.56 -5.60 6.77
C ILE A 158 -28.11 -6.53 5.70
N ALA A 159 -27.24 -7.27 5.00
CA ALA A 159 -27.64 -8.21 3.95
C ALA A 159 -28.49 -9.36 4.52
N GLY A 160 -28.10 -9.91 5.68
CA GLY A 160 -28.88 -10.91 6.39
C GLY A 160 -30.25 -10.39 6.81
N ALA A 161 -30.30 -9.20 7.42
CA ALA A 161 -31.56 -8.57 7.86
C ALA A 161 -32.48 -8.25 6.67
N ALA A 162 -31.95 -7.70 5.58
CA ALA A 162 -32.72 -7.36 4.38
C ALA A 162 -33.39 -8.60 3.77
N SER A 163 -32.74 -9.76 3.82
CA SER A 163 -33.30 -11.00 3.27
C SER A 163 -34.55 -11.52 3.99
N PHE A 164 -34.83 -11.08 5.22
CA PHE A 164 -36.08 -11.40 5.91
C PHE A 164 -37.30 -10.72 5.27
N TRP A 165 -37.10 -9.59 4.59
CA TRP A 165 -38.18 -8.83 3.94
C TRP A 165 -38.53 -9.35 2.55
N PHE A 166 -37.67 -10.17 1.95
CA PHE A 166 -37.89 -10.80 0.65
C PHE A 166 -38.35 -12.26 0.75
N ARG A 167 -38.70 -12.71 1.96
CA ARG A 167 -39.36 -13.99 2.23
C ARG A 167 -40.87 -13.81 2.25
#